data_AF-A0A6N6VKK3-F1
#
_entry.id   AF-A0A6N6VKK3-F1
#
_cell.length_a   1.000
_cell.length_b   1.000
_cell.length_c   1.000
_cell.angle_alpha   90.00
_cell.angle_beta   90.00
_cell.angle_gamma   90.00
#
_symmetry.space_group_name_H-M   'P 1'
#
loop_
_entity.id
_entity.type
_entity.pdbx_description
1 polymer ?
#
loop_
_entity_poly.entity_id
_entity_poly.type
_entity_poly.pdbx_seq_one_letter_code
_entity_poly.pdbx_strand_id
1 'polypeptide(L)'
;MGPDGAPLYVLVPVAEYETLTRVTDAASELSQARAALTERLGGAPAKVAHRIADGENPVRVWREFRGLKAVALARAAGMSPAYLSEIETGKKDGTFRTMAAIARVLDVSLDDLAPPADEGEKRLRERNALIDGVRAQVRLLVGLVNGSMDFNTAAVRRTVTTLAADAVALKAQGSNPDGWLDGVLAGAREVLDLVDQAEGDIIATAEKAQRALETIVSKPIFQPPATAATLDLAATEKAGIAVSAAE
;
A
#
# COMPACT_ATOMS: atom_id res chain seq x y z
N MET A 1 -35.73 -46.09 -20.81
CA MET A 1 -34.97 -45.63 -21.99
C MET A 1 -35.45 -44.24 -22.36
N GLY A 2 -34.57 -43.38 -22.85
CA GLY A 2 -34.93 -42.08 -23.41
C GLY A 2 -35.64 -42.17 -24.76
N PRO A 3 -36.13 -41.05 -25.30
CA PRO A 3 -36.88 -40.99 -26.56
C PRO A 3 -36.15 -41.61 -27.76
N ASP A 4 -34.82 -41.70 -27.72
CA ASP A 4 -33.98 -42.25 -28.80
C ASP A 4 -33.42 -43.64 -28.49
N GLY A 5 -33.92 -44.33 -27.45
CA GLY A 5 -33.41 -45.63 -27.01
C GLY A 5 -32.11 -45.57 -26.20
N ALA A 6 -31.55 -44.39 -25.94
CA ALA A 6 -30.40 -44.23 -25.05
C ALA A 6 -30.75 -44.51 -23.57
N PRO A 7 -29.83 -45.06 -22.78
CA PRO A 7 -30.03 -45.19 -21.33
C PRO A 7 -30.17 -43.82 -20.67
N LEU A 8 -31.20 -43.65 -19.84
CA LEU A 8 -31.54 -42.37 -19.20
C LEU A 8 -30.72 -42.13 -17.92
N TYR A 9 -30.23 -43.20 -17.31
CA TYR A 9 -29.41 -43.20 -16.11
C TYR A 9 -28.42 -44.37 -16.16
N VAL A 10 -27.22 -44.15 -15.62
CA VAL A 10 -26.19 -45.17 -15.46
C VAL A 10 -25.84 -45.22 -13.97
N LEU A 11 -25.87 -46.41 -13.38
CA LEU A 11 -25.45 -46.63 -12.00
C LEU A 11 -23.94 -46.84 -12.00
N VAL A 12 -23.24 -45.97 -11.26
CA VAL A 12 -21.79 -46.05 -11.05
C VAL A 12 -21.56 -46.27 -9.55
N PRO A 13 -20.72 -47.25 -9.14
CA PRO A 13 -20.33 -47.42 -7.75
C PRO A 13 -19.80 -46.11 -7.15
N VAL A 14 -20.15 -45.80 -5.90
CA VAL A 14 -19.83 -44.51 -5.26
C VAL A 14 -18.34 -44.20 -5.32
N ALA A 15 -17.48 -45.18 -5.04
CA ALA A 15 -16.02 -45.00 -5.10
C ALA A 15 -15.51 -44.65 -6.51
N GLU A 16 -16.16 -45.18 -7.54
CA GLU A 16 -15.81 -44.95 -8.94
C GLU A 16 -16.35 -43.59 -9.42
N TYR A 17 -17.56 -43.21 -8.99
CA TYR A 17 -18.12 -41.87 -9.19
C TYR A 17 -17.24 -40.79 -8.54
N GLU A 18 -16.80 -41.00 -7.30
CA GLU A 18 -15.90 -40.07 -6.60
C GLU A 18 -14.54 -39.95 -7.29
N THR A 19 -14.02 -41.05 -7.85
CA THR A 19 -12.76 -41.05 -8.59
C THR A 19 -12.91 -40.25 -9.89
N LEU A 20 -14.00 -40.48 -10.64
CA LEU A 20 -14.32 -39.72 -11.85
C LEU A 20 -14.46 -38.22 -11.54
N THR A 21 -15.17 -37.88 -10.47
CA THR A 21 -15.38 -36.49 -10.01
C THR A 21 -14.05 -35.83 -9.65
N ARG A 22 -13.19 -36.51 -8.88
CA ARG A 22 -11.86 -35.99 -8.52
C ARG A 22 -10.97 -35.74 -9.74
N VAL A 23 -11.01 -36.62 -10.73
CA VAL A 23 -10.23 -36.45 -11.98
C VAL A 23 -10.76 -35.27 -12.79
N THR A 24 -12.09 -35.08 -12.88
CA THR A 24 -12.67 -33.93 -13.58
C THR A 24 -12.41 -32.61 -12.87
N ASP A 25 -12.45 -32.60 -11.53
CA ASP A 25 -12.19 -31.41 -10.73
C ASP A 25 -10.72 -30.97 -10.89
N ALA A 26 -9.77 -31.89 -10.76
CA ALA A 26 -8.35 -31.62 -11.00
C ALA A 26 -8.08 -31.13 -12.44
N ALA A 27 -8.78 -31.69 -13.43
CA ALA A 27 -8.68 -31.25 -14.82
C ALA A 27 -9.26 -29.83 -15.02
N SER A 28 -10.36 -29.51 -14.34
CA SER A 28 -10.98 -28.19 -14.36
C SER A 28 -10.11 -27.15 -13.67
N GLU A 29 -9.53 -27.46 -12.50
CA GLU A 29 -8.58 -26.60 -11.80
C GLU A 29 -7.36 -26.28 -12.66
N LEU A 30 -6.76 -27.30 -13.30
CA LEU A 30 -5.64 -27.11 -14.23
C LEU A 30 -6.04 -26.25 -15.45
N SER A 31 -7.25 -26.44 -15.96
CA SER A 31 -7.79 -25.65 -17.08
C SER A 31 -7.98 -24.18 -16.69
N GLN A 32 -8.53 -23.92 -15.51
CA GLN A 32 -8.74 -22.58 -14.97
C GLN A 32 -7.41 -21.86 -14.68
N ALA A 33 -6.44 -22.56 -14.07
CA ALA A 33 -5.10 -22.02 -13.86
C ALA A 33 -4.43 -21.63 -15.19
N ARG A 34 -4.60 -22.47 -16.22
CA ARG A 34 -4.09 -22.21 -17.57
C ARG A 34 -4.82 -21.04 -18.26
N ALA A 35 -6.12 -20.91 -18.09
CA ALA A 35 -6.90 -19.80 -18.63
C ALA A 35 -6.48 -18.47 -17.98
N ALA A 36 -6.35 -18.44 -16.65
CA ALA A 36 -5.86 -17.27 -15.91
C ALA A 36 -4.44 -16.85 -16.35
N LEU A 37 -3.56 -17.82 -16.62
CA LEU A 37 -2.23 -17.54 -17.18
C LEU A 37 -2.31 -16.99 -18.61
N THR A 38 -3.20 -17.54 -19.46
CA THR A 38 -3.38 -17.10 -20.85
C THR A 38 -3.90 -15.66 -20.92
N GLU A 39 -4.83 -15.32 -20.03
CA GLU A 39 -5.34 -13.96 -19.85
C GLU A 39 -4.24 -13.00 -19.36
N ARG A 40 -3.45 -13.43 -18.38
CA ARG A 40 -2.33 -12.65 -17.83
C ARG A 40 -1.21 -12.39 -18.84
N LEU A 41 -1.03 -13.27 -19.82
CA LEU A 41 -0.05 -13.15 -20.91
C LEU A 41 -0.64 -12.56 -22.20
N GLY A 42 -1.80 -11.91 -22.12
CA GLY A 42 -2.37 -11.14 -23.24
C GLY A 42 -2.67 -11.94 -24.51
N GLY A 43 -2.97 -13.25 -24.38
CA GLY A 43 -3.20 -14.11 -25.55
C GLY A 43 -1.95 -14.74 -26.15
N ALA A 44 -0.83 -14.77 -25.41
CA ALA A 44 0.34 -15.54 -25.80
C ALA A 44 -0.03 -17.01 -26.13
N PRO A 45 0.46 -17.57 -27.25
CA PRO A 45 0.19 -18.96 -27.59
C PRO A 45 0.60 -19.87 -26.44
N ALA A 46 -0.21 -20.89 -26.14
CA ALA A 46 0.00 -21.75 -24.97
C ALA A 46 1.43 -22.33 -24.86
N LYS A 47 2.12 -22.55 -25.99
CA LYS A 47 3.52 -23.02 -26.01
C LYS A 47 4.50 -22.01 -25.41
N VAL A 48 4.28 -20.71 -25.60
CA VAL A 48 5.10 -19.64 -25.02
C VAL A 48 4.82 -19.54 -23.52
N ALA A 49 3.54 -19.54 -23.15
CA ALA A 49 3.10 -19.47 -21.76
C ALA A 49 3.68 -20.62 -20.90
N HIS A 50 3.62 -21.85 -21.38
CA HIS A 50 4.15 -23.02 -20.66
C HIS A 50 5.66 -22.92 -20.43
N ARG A 51 6.44 -22.57 -21.47
CA ARG A 51 7.90 -22.44 -21.35
C ARG A 51 8.32 -21.34 -20.38
N ILE A 52 7.62 -20.21 -20.38
CA ILE A 52 7.86 -19.13 -19.42
C ILE A 52 7.51 -19.59 -17.99
N ALA A 53 6.41 -20.34 -17.83
CA ALA A 53 6.04 -20.92 -16.53
C ALA A 53 7.05 -21.96 -16.04
N ASP A 54 7.70 -22.70 -16.95
CA ASP A 54 8.78 -23.64 -16.66
C ASP A 54 10.11 -22.94 -16.28
N GLY A 55 10.13 -21.60 -16.24
CA GLY A 55 11.28 -20.80 -15.81
C GLY A 55 12.25 -20.42 -16.94
N GLU A 56 11.88 -20.65 -18.20
CA GLU A 56 12.68 -20.17 -19.32
C GLU A 56 12.60 -18.63 -19.46
N ASN A 57 13.69 -18.02 -19.94
CA ASN A 57 13.76 -16.57 -20.10
C ASN A 57 12.74 -16.07 -21.15
N PRO A 58 11.83 -15.13 -20.81
CA PRO A 58 10.78 -14.66 -21.72
C PRO A 58 11.29 -14.11 -23.05
N VAL A 59 12.41 -13.37 -23.05
CA VAL A 59 13.01 -12.80 -24.28
C VAL A 59 13.39 -13.92 -25.24
N ARG A 60 14.01 -14.98 -24.74
CA ARG A 60 14.43 -16.12 -25.54
C ARG A 60 13.22 -16.87 -26.09
N VAL A 61 12.22 -17.15 -25.26
CA VAL A 61 11.02 -17.90 -25.65
C VAL A 61 10.28 -17.15 -26.76
N TRP A 62 10.06 -15.85 -26.60
CA TRP A 62 9.40 -15.03 -27.62
C TRP A 62 10.23 -14.90 -28.90
N ARG A 63 11.55 -14.74 -28.78
CA ARG A 63 12.44 -14.70 -29.96
C ARG A 63 12.34 -15.99 -30.78
N GLU A 64 12.43 -17.14 -30.13
CA GLU A 64 12.34 -18.45 -30.77
C GLU A 64 10.95 -18.68 -31.37
N PHE A 65 9.89 -18.27 -30.67
CA PHE A 65 8.52 -18.33 -31.18
C PHE A 65 8.35 -17.51 -32.47
N ARG A 66 8.96 -16.33 -32.55
CA ARG A 66 8.97 -15.47 -33.76
C ARG A 66 9.97 -15.94 -34.83
N GLY A 67 10.70 -17.04 -34.61
CA GLY A 67 11.67 -17.59 -35.55
C GLY A 67 12.93 -16.72 -35.76
N LEU A 68 13.21 -15.80 -34.84
CA LEU A 68 14.31 -14.85 -34.97
C LEU A 68 15.63 -15.44 -34.45
N LYS A 69 16.72 -15.23 -35.19
CA LYS A 69 18.08 -15.50 -34.70
C LYS A 69 18.49 -14.42 -33.69
N ALA A 70 19.26 -14.77 -32.67
CA ALA A 70 19.74 -13.83 -31.64
C ALA A 70 20.43 -12.59 -32.25
N VAL A 71 21.30 -12.79 -33.25
CA VAL A 71 21.96 -11.67 -33.95
C VAL A 71 20.97 -10.75 -34.66
N ALA A 72 19.88 -11.28 -35.21
CA ALA A 72 18.86 -10.50 -35.90
C ALA A 72 18.05 -9.65 -34.91
N LEU A 73 17.63 -10.23 -33.78
CA LEU A 73 16.95 -9.49 -32.71
C LEU A 73 17.86 -8.39 -32.13
N ALA A 74 19.12 -8.73 -31.81
CA ALA A 74 20.06 -7.77 -31.24
C ALA A 74 20.27 -6.56 -32.17
N ARG A 75 20.46 -6.82 -33.48
CA ARG A 75 20.61 -5.75 -34.48
C ARG A 75 19.35 -4.90 -34.57
N ALA A 76 18.18 -5.51 -34.65
CA ALA A 76 16.90 -4.80 -34.76
C ALA A 76 16.59 -3.97 -33.51
N ALA A 77 16.98 -4.44 -32.33
CA ALA A 77 16.82 -3.74 -31.06
C ALA A 77 17.98 -2.77 -30.73
N GLY A 78 18.97 -2.63 -31.63
CA GLY A 78 20.07 -1.68 -31.49
C GLY A 78 21.11 -2.04 -30.41
N MET A 79 21.37 -3.33 -30.20
CA MET A 79 22.34 -3.82 -29.20
C MET A 79 23.30 -4.88 -29.75
N SER A 80 24.32 -5.22 -28.97
CA SER A 80 25.25 -6.28 -29.36
C SER A 80 24.64 -7.68 -29.13
N PRO A 81 24.95 -8.68 -29.99
CA PRO A 81 24.52 -10.06 -29.77
C PRO A 81 25.02 -10.66 -28.45
N ALA A 82 26.20 -10.22 -27.98
CA ALA A 82 26.73 -10.63 -26.68
C ALA A 82 25.85 -10.12 -25.52
N TYR A 83 25.40 -8.86 -25.59
CA TYR A 83 24.53 -8.28 -24.57
C TYR A 83 23.14 -8.93 -24.57
N LEU A 84 22.58 -9.24 -25.74
CA LEU A 84 21.34 -10.02 -25.83
C LEU A 84 21.51 -11.42 -25.22
N SER A 85 22.64 -12.09 -25.45
CA SER A 85 22.92 -13.40 -24.86
C SER A 85 23.01 -13.35 -23.33
N GLU A 86 23.61 -12.30 -22.76
CA GLU A 86 23.61 -12.07 -21.31
C GLU A 86 22.19 -11.89 -20.76
N ILE A 87 21.30 -11.25 -21.53
CA ILE A 87 19.88 -11.09 -21.17
C ILE A 87 19.15 -12.44 -21.25
N GLU A 88 19.28 -13.17 -22.36
CA GLU A 88 18.62 -14.47 -22.55
C GLU A 88 19.08 -15.57 -21.58
N THR A 89 20.28 -15.42 -21.01
CA THR A 89 20.83 -16.33 -19.99
C THR A 89 20.57 -15.87 -18.56
N GLY A 90 19.91 -14.72 -18.36
CA GLY A 90 19.62 -14.17 -17.04
C GLY A 90 20.85 -13.60 -16.30
N LYS A 91 21.98 -13.41 -16.98
CA LYS A 91 23.16 -12.76 -16.38
C LYS A 91 22.96 -11.26 -16.19
N LYS A 92 22.09 -10.63 -17.00
CA LYS A 92 21.72 -9.22 -16.91
C LYS A 92 20.25 -9.05 -17.23
N ASP A 93 19.54 -8.22 -16.47
CA ASP A 93 18.12 -7.95 -16.72
C ASP A 93 17.88 -7.03 -17.93
N GLY A 94 18.91 -6.29 -18.35
CA GLY A 94 18.79 -5.25 -19.37
C GLY A 94 18.27 -3.93 -18.80
N THR A 95 18.56 -2.82 -19.47
CA THR A 95 17.97 -1.52 -19.07
C THR A 95 16.52 -1.44 -19.53
N PHE A 96 15.71 -0.58 -18.90
CA PHE A 96 14.34 -0.31 -19.34
C PHE A 96 14.27 0.01 -20.86
N ARG A 97 15.18 0.85 -21.35
CA ARG A 97 15.25 1.22 -22.77
C ARG A 97 15.58 0.02 -23.66
N THR A 98 16.47 -0.85 -23.21
CA THR A 98 16.84 -2.10 -23.89
C THR A 98 15.65 -3.04 -23.99
N MET A 99 14.96 -3.28 -22.87
CA MET A 99 13.79 -4.16 -22.81
C MET A 99 12.63 -3.61 -23.64
N ALA A 100 12.39 -2.29 -23.62
CA ALA A 100 11.39 -1.66 -24.47
C ALA A 100 11.71 -1.78 -25.97
N ALA A 101 12.98 -1.76 -26.36
CA ALA A 101 13.39 -1.99 -27.74
C ALA A 101 13.16 -3.45 -28.16
N ILE A 102 13.50 -4.40 -27.30
CA ILE A 102 13.24 -5.84 -27.53
C ILE A 102 11.74 -6.10 -27.67
N ALA A 103 10.92 -5.59 -26.74
CA ALA A 103 9.46 -5.73 -26.75
C ALA A 103 8.86 -5.24 -28.08
N ARG A 104 9.32 -4.09 -28.56
CA ARG A 104 8.87 -3.53 -29.84
C ARG A 104 9.24 -4.41 -31.04
N VAL A 105 10.44 -4.98 -31.06
CA VAL A 105 10.87 -5.86 -32.17
C VAL A 105 10.13 -7.20 -32.13
N LEU A 106 9.88 -7.71 -30.93
CA LEU A 106 9.16 -8.95 -30.72
C LEU A 106 7.64 -8.78 -30.80
N ASP A 107 7.13 -7.54 -30.88
CA ASP A 107 5.72 -7.19 -30.97
C ASP A 107 4.90 -7.81 -29.83
N VAL A 108 5.37 -7.53 -28.61
CA VAL A 108 4.80 -7.95 -27.33
C VAL A 108 4.80 -6.77 -26.35
N SER A 109 4.02 -6.87 -25.28
CA SER A 109 4.07 -5.86 -24.22
C SER A 109 5.38 -5.97 -23.42
N LEU A 110 5.75 -4.91 -22.71
CA LEU A 110 6.91 -4.95 -21.82
C LEU A 110 6.68 -5.94 -20.66
N ASP A 111 5.44 -6.07 -20.22
CA ASP A 111 5.04 -7.00 -19.15
C ASP A 111 5.22 -8.46 -19.58
N ASP A 112 5.04 -8.79 -20.86
CA ASP A 112 5.27 -10.13 -21.41
C ASP A 112 6.75 -10.55 -21.43
N LEU A 113 7.67 -9.58 -21.32
CA LEU A 113 9.11 -9.80 -21.22
C LEU A 113 9.63 -9.70 -19.79
N ALA A 114 8.80 -9.25 -18.84
CA ALA A 114 9.17 -9.26 -17.45
C ALA A 114 9.36 -10.72 -17.01
N PRO A 115 10.45 -11.04 -16.29
CA PRO A 115 10.57 -12.36 -15.69
C PRO A 115 9.30 -12.63 -14.86
N PRO A 116 8.72 -13.84 -14.93
CA PRO A 116 7.59 -14.18 -14.08
C PRO A 116 8.02 -13.87 -12.66
N ALA A 117 7.27 -13.01 -11.97
CA ALA A 117 7.63 -12.55 -10.63
C ALA A 117 7.90 -13.80 -9.78
N ASP A 118 9.17 -14.12 -9.55
CA ASP A 118 9.51 -15.17 -8.60
C ASP A 118 8.92 -14.70 -7.27
N GLU A 119 7.94 -15.43 -6.77
CA GLU A 119 7.34 -15.10 -5.49
C GLU A 119 8.40 -15.08 -4.39
N GLY A 120 9.50 -15.84 -4.54
CA GLY A 120 10.68 -15.79 -3.68
C GLY A 120 11.39 -14.44 -3.73
N GLU A 121 11.77 -13.95 -4.92
CA GLU A 121 12.34 -12.61 -5.08
C GLU A 121 11.38 -11.48 -4.68
N LYS A 122 10.08 -11.58 -4.97
CA LYS A 122 9.08 -10.61 -4.52
C LYS A 122 9.03 -10.55 -3.00
N ARG A 123 8.96 -11.71 -2.33
CA ARG A 123 9.03 -11.82 -0.86
C ARG A 123 10.34 -11.26 -0.31
N LEU A 124 11.46 -11.50 -0.98
CA LEU A 124 12.76 -10.94 -0.59
C LEU A 124 12.80 -9.41 -0.70
N ARG A 125 12.28 -8.84 -1.80
CA ARG A 125 12.21 -7.39 -2.01
C ARG A 125 11.27 -6.72 -1.01
N GLU A 126 10.08 -7.30 -0.80
CA GLU A 126 9.11 -6.83 0.20
C GLU A 126 9.72 -6.87 1.60
N ARG A 127 10.37 -7.97 1.97
CA ARG A 127 11.08 -8.11 3.26
C ARG A 127 12.19 -7.07 3.42
N ASN A 128 13.00 -6.84 2.40
CA ASN A 128 14.08 -5.85 2.45
C ASN A 128 13.52 -4.42 2.56
N ALA A 129 12.45 -4.11 1.83
CA ALA A 129 11.78 -2.81 1.93
C ALA A 129 11.19 -2.56 3.33
N LEU A 130 10.63 -3.60 3.97
CA LEU A 130 10.15 -3.51 5.35
C LEU A 130 11.29 -3.28 6.36
N ILE A 131 12.42 -3.98 6.21
CA ILE A 131 13.61 -3.77 7.05
C ILE A 131 14.13 -2.33 6.92
N ASP A 132 14.20 -1.82 5.69
CA ASP A 132 14.64 -0.45 5.43
C ASP A 132 13.64 0.58 5.98
N GLY A 133 12.34 0.28 5.91
CA GLY A 133 11.26 1.06 6.54
C GLY A 133 11.44 1.16 8.05
N VAL A 134 11.59 0.03 8.75
CA VAL A 134 11.84 -0.02 10.20
C VAL A 134 13.08 0.81 10.57
N ARG A 135 14.19 0.66 9.82
CA ARG A 135 15.42 1.45 10.07
C ARG A 135 15.23 2.95 9.81
N ALA A 136 14.44 3.33 8.82
CA ALA A 136 14.13 4.72 8.53
C ALA A 136 13.28 5.34 9.66
N GLN A 137 12.27 4.62 10.13
CA GLN A 137 11.40 5.00 11.25
C GLN A 137 12.22 5.21 12.53
N VAL A 138 13.14 4.30 12.86
CA VAL A 138 14.04 4.45 14.02
C VAL A 138 14.88 5.73 13.91
N ARG A 139 15.45 6.02 12.73
CA ARG A 139 16.22 7.27 12.53
C ARG A 139 15.36 8.52 12.69
N LEU A 140 14.13 8.50 12.17
CA LEU A 140 13.19 9.59 12.32
C LEU A 140 12.85 9.82 13.80
N LEU A 141 12.54 8.74 14.54
CA LEU A 141 12.27 8.80 15.97
C LEU A 141 13.43 9.40 16.76
N VAL A 142 14.66 8.94 16.51
CA VAL A 142 15.87 9.48 17.13
C VAL A 142 16.03 10.97 16.80
N GLY A 143 15.75 11.38 15.57
CA GLY A 143 15.78 12.78 15.16
C GLY A 143 14.70 13.64 15.83
N LEU A 144 13.49 13.12 16.02
CA LEU A 144 12.40 13.82 16.70
C LEU A 144 12.68 14.01 18.19
N VAL A 145 13.31 13.04 18.84
CA VAL A 145 13.61 13.08 20.28
C VAL A 145 14.86 13.90 20.57
N ASN A 146 15.90 13.78 19.74
CA ASN A 146 17.20 14.41 19.98
C ASN A 146 17.42 15.70 19.16
N GLY A 147 16.44 16.12 18.37
CA GLY A 147 16.54 17.28 17.48
C GLY A 147 16.39 18.63 18.21
N SER A 148 16.78 19.71 17.52
CA SER A 148 16.69 21.10 18.03
C SER A 148 15.33 21.77 17.78
N MET A 149 14.30 21.03 17.39
CA MET A 149 12.93 21.54 17.14
C MET A 149 12.03 21.33 18.36
N ASP A 150 10.91 22.08 18.42
CA ASP A 150 9.89 21.93 19.45
C ASP A 150 9.35 20.49 19.48
N PHE A 151 9.36 19.90 20.68
CA PHE A 151 8.93 18.52 20.88
C PHE A 151 7.42 18.37 20.62
N ASN A 152 7.06 17.45 19.71
CA ASN A 152 5.68 17.20 19.31
C ASN A 152 5.30 15.74 19.57
N THR A 153 4.53 15.51 20.64
CA THR A 153 4.04 14.19 21.06
C THR A 153 3.25 13.46 19.98
N ALA A 154 2.43 14.18 19.19
CA ALA A 154 1.65 13.58 18.12
C ALA A 154 2.53 13.08 16.95
N ALA A 155 3.63 13.78 16.64
CA ALA A 155 4.59 13.34 15.63
C ALA A 155 5.38 12.10 16.08
N VAL A 156 5.78 12.08 17.36
CA VAL A 156 6.41 10.91 17.99
C VAL A 156 5.46 9.71 17.96
N ARG A 157 4.21 9.87 18.42
CA ARG A 157 3.19 8.82 18.41
C ARG A 157 3.03 8.20 17.02
N ARG A 158 2.78 9.01 15.99
CA ARG A 158 2.59 8.52 14.61
C ARG A 158 3.76 7.70 14.10
N THR A 159 4.98 8.19 14.36
CA THR A 159 6.22 7.49 13.98
C THR A 159 6.33 6.15 14.70
N VAL A 160 6.15 6.13 16.02
CA VAL A 160 6.26 4.90 16.82
C VAL A 160 5.17 3.88 16.47
N THR A 161 3.94 4.32 16.20
CA THR A 161 2.86 3.44 15.75
C THR A 161 3.19 2.78 14.41
N THR A 162 3.77 3.55 13.47
CA THR A 162 4.17 3.01 12.16
C THR A 162 5.34 2.04 12.30
N LEU A 163 6.35 2.40 13.10
CA LEU A 163 7.47 1.52 13.46
C LEU A 163 6.98 0.17 14.04
N ALA A 164 6.03 0.21 14.97
CA ALA A 164 5.48 -0.98 15.59
C ALA A 164 4.72 -1.85 14.58
N ALA A 165 3.92 -1.25 13.69
CA ALA A 165 3.20 -1.97 12.64
C ALA A 165 4.15 -2.68 11.67
N ASP A 166 5.20 -1.98 11.20
CA ASP A 166 6.21 -2.54 10.30
C ASP A 166 6.99 -3.68 10.97
N ALA A 167 7.36 -3.53 12.24
CA ALA A 167 8.04 -4.57 13.01
C ALA A 167 7.16 -5.82 13.22
N VAL A 168 5.85 -5.66 13.48
CA VAL A 168 4.90 -6.79 13.58
C VAL A 168 4.77 -7.49 12.23
N ALA A 169 4.63 -6.74 11.13
CA ALA A 169 4.53 -7.30 9.79
C ALA A 169 5.77 -8.11 9.42
N LEU A 170 6.97 -7.60 9.74
CA LEU A 170 8.23 -8.27 9.47
C LEU A 170 8.39 -9.55 10.33
N LYS A 171 7.98 -9.50 11.60
CA LYS A 171 8.01 -10.65 12.51
C LYS A 171 7.05 -11.76 12.06
N ALA A 172 5.87 -11.40 11.55
CA ALA A 172 4.90 -12.36 11.01
C ALA A 172 5.42 -13.13 9.78
N GLN A 173 6.38 -12.57 9.05
CA GLN A 173 7.08 -13.23 7.93
C GLN A 173 8.21 -14.18 8.38
N GLY A 174 8.34 -14.44 9.69
CA GLY A 174 9.34 -15.35 10.24
C GLY A 174 10.76 -14.77 10.34
N SER A 175 10.91 -13.46 10.17
CA SER A 175 12.20 -12.77 10.26
C SER A 175 12.30 -12.03 11.60
N ASN A 176 13.20 -12.49 12.49
CA ASN A 176 13.53 -11.80 13.74
C ASN A 176 15.01 -12.06 14.09
N PRO A 177 15.95 -11.47 13.34
CA PRO A 177 17.37 -11.71 13.56
C PRO A 177 17.76 -11.30 14.98
N ASP A 178 18.33 -12.25 15.72
CA ASP A 178 18.85 -12.07 17.08
C ASP A 178 17.84 -11.48 18.09
N GLY A 179 16.54 -11.67 17.86
CA GLY A 179 15.49 -11.11 18.72
C GLY A 179 15.36 -9.58 18.61
N TRP A 180 15.99 -8.95 17.62
CA TRP A 180 16.03 -7.50 17.47
C TRP A 180 14.63 -6.86 17.41
N LEU A 181 13.68 -7.49 16.71
CA LEU A 181 12.32 -6.95 16.61
C LEU A 181 11.57 -7.00 17.93
N ASP A 182 11.91 -7.94 18.82
CA ASP A 182 11.33 -7.97 20.17
C ASP A 182 11.77 -6.75 20.98
N GLY A 183 13.04 -6.37 20.87
CA GLY A 183 13.55 -5.14 21.47
C GLY A 183 12.91 -3.88 20.88
N VAL A 184 12.74 -3.82 19.55
CA VAL A 184 12.07 -2.69 18.88
C VAL A 184 10.62 -2.56 19.35
N LEU A 185 9.88 -3.66 19.44
CA LEU A 185 8.48 -3.65 19.89
C LEU A 185 8.34 -3.30 21.37
N ALA A 186 9.26 -3.76 22.22
CA ALA A 186 9.29 -3.38 23.64
C ALA A 186 9.55 -1.88 23.78
N GLY A 187 10.59 -1.34 23.12
CA GLY A 187 10.89 0.09 23.16
C GLY A 187 9.77 0.96 22.58
N ALA A 188 9.12 0.52 21.50
CA ALA A 188 7.96 1.23 20.94
C ALA A 188 6.79 1.34 21.94
N ARG A 189 6.54 0.29 22.75
CA ARG A 189 5.52 0.35 23.82
C ARG A 189 5.91 1.34 24.90
N GLU A 190 7.15 1.29 25.39
CA GLU A 190 7.65 2.22 26.41
C GLU A 190 7.51 3.68 25.96
N VAL A 191 7.81 3.98 24.69
CA VAL A 191 7.66 5.33 24.15
C VAL A 191 6.17 5.72 24.07
N LEU A 192 5.28 4.83 23.64
CA LEU A 192 3.84 5.13 23.58
C LEU A 192 3.25 5.36 24.97
N ASP A 193 3.61 4.55 25.96
CA ASP A 193 3.16 4.72 27.35
C ASP A 193 3.60 6.08 27.91
N LEU A 194 4.84 6.51 27.61
CA LEU A 194 5.33 7.83 28.01
C LEU A 194 4.57 8.97 27.31
N VAL A 195 4.25 8.81 26.02
CA VAL A 195 3.48 9.81 25.25
C VAL A 195 2.04 9.90 25.76
N ASP A 196 1.40 8.77 26.07
CA ASP A 196 0.07 8.72 26.68
C ASP A 196 0.04 9.46 28.02
N GLN A 197 1.05 9.20 28.88
CA GLN A 197 1.18 9.90 30.15
C GLN A 197 1.34 11.41 29.96
N ALA A 198 2.23 11.84 29.06
CA ALA A 198 2.48 13.25 28.80
C ALA A 198 1.24 13.98 28.25
N GLU A 199 0.52 13.37 27.30
CA GLU A 199 -0.74 13.92 26.78
C GLU A 199 -1.81 14.02 27.87
N GLY A 200 -1.91 13.01 28.74
CA GLY A 200 -2.81 13.02 29.90
C GLY A 200 -2.51 14.19 30.86
N ASP A 201 -1.23 14.42 31.17
CA ASP A 201 -0.81 15.52 32.05
C ASP A 201 -1.11 16.91 31.45
N ILE A 202 -0.96 17.06 30.13
CA ILE A 202 -1.34 18.28 29.40
C ILE A 202 -2.84 18.53 29.49
N ILE A 203 -3.67 17.51 29.24
CA ILE A 203 -5.12 17.61 29.31
C ILE A 203 -5.57 17.98 30.73
N ALA A 204 -5.05 17.27 31.74
CA ALA A 204 -5.38 17.53 33.14
C ALA A 204 -5.04 18.96 33.56
N THR A 205 -3.90 19.48 33.08
CA THR A 205 -3.48 20.87 33.33
C THR A 205 -4.43 21.86 32.66
N ALA A 206 -4.82 21.62 31.40
CA ALA A 206 -5.76 22.45 30.68
C ALA A 206 -7.14 22.49 31.35
N GLU A 207 -7.68 21.35 31.77
CA GLU A 207 -8.96 21.27 32.50
C GLU A 207 -8.92 22.00 33.84
N LYS A 208 -7.78 21.95 34.55
CA LYS A 208 -7.60 22.70 35.80
C LYS A 208 -7.60 24.21 35.53
N ALA A 209 -6.91 24.66 34.49
CA ALA A 209 -6.90 26.06 34.08
C ALA A 209 -8.29 26.53 33.65
N GLN A 210 -9.01 25.72 32.85
CA GLN A 210 -10.37 26.02 32.42
C GLN A 210 -11.31 26.19 33.61
N ARG A 211 -11.32 25.26 34.58
CA ARG A 211 -12.15 25.39 35.79
C ARG A 211 -11.85 26.66 36.59
N ALA A 212 -10.58 27.03 36.70
CA ALA A 212 -10.18 28.27 37.35
C ALA A 212 -10.69 29.51 36.57
N LEU A 213 -10.61 29.49 35.25
CA LEU A 213 -11.14 30.55 34.39
C LEU A 213 -12.67 30.64 34.44
N GLU A 214 -13.39 29.51 34.40
CA GLU A 214 -14.85 29.46 34.56
C GLU A 214 -15.30 30.10 35.88
N THR A 215 -14.56 29.84 36.96
CA THR A 215 -14.80 30.47 38.26
C THR A 215 -14.62 32.00 38.19
N ILE A 216 -13.62 32.48 37.45
CA ILE A 216 -13.37 33.92 37.27
C ILE A 216 -14.46 34.57 36.40
N VAL A 217 -14.80 33.97 35.27
CA VAL A 217 -15.78 34.48 34.30
C VAL A 217 -17.21 34.42 34.84
N SER A 218 -17.50 33.54 35.80
CA SER A 218 -18.80 33.47 36.47
C SER A 218 -19.08 34.64 37.44
N LYS A 219 -18.09 35.50 37.73
CA LYS A 219 -18.27 36.64 38.65
C LYS A 219 -19.24 37.67 38.06
N PRO A 220 -20.04 38.37 38.89
CA PRO A 220 -21.02 39.36 38.41
C PRO A 220 -20.44 40.49 37.54
N ILE A 221 -19.17 40.85 37.74
CA ILE A 221 -18.47 41.85 36.93
C ILE A 221 -18.37 41.47 35.44
N PHE A 222 -18.42 40.18 35.12
CA PHE A 222 -18.41 39.64 33.76
C PHE A 222 -19.81 39.25 33.26
N GLN A 223 -20.86 39.40 34.08
CA GLN A 223 -22.24 39.11 33.67
C GLN A 223 -22.89 40.37 33.08
N PRO A 224 -23.64 40.25 31.97
CA PRO A 224 -24.36 41.40 31.41
C PRO A 224 -25.39 41.90 32.44
N PRO A 225 -25.58 43.23 32.58
CA PRO A 225 -26.54 43.78 33.52
C PRO A 225 -27.94 43.24 33.20
N ALA A 226 -28.63 42.76 34.23
CA ALA A 226 -30.02 42.34 34.10
C ALA A 226 -30.84 43.57 33.67
N THR A 227 -31.43 43.46 32.48
CA THR A 227 -32.16 44.51 31.74
C THR A 227 -31.25 45.53 31.05
N ALA A 228 -31.16 45.39 29.72
CA ALA A 228 -30.95 46.54 28.84
C ALA A 228 -32.10 47.52 29.09
N ALA A 229 -31.87 48.54 29.90
CA ALA A 229 -32.65 49.76 29.80
C ALA A 229 -32.47 50.21 28.35
N THR A 230 -33.55 50.09 27.58
CA THR A 230 -33.70 50.59 26.23
C THR A 230 -33.06 51.97 26.20
N LEU A 231 -31.95 52.11 25.48
CA LEU A 231 -31.39 53.43 25.21
C LEU A 231 -32.46 54.17 24.42
N ASP A 232 -33.18 55.03 25.14
CA ASP A 232 -34.24 55.87 24.62
C ASP A 232 -33.64 56.79 23.57
N LEU A 233 -33.85 56.44 22.30
CA LEU A 233 -33.51 57.25 21.14
C LEU A 233 -34.44 58.47 20.97
N ALA A 234 -35.29 58.80 21.95
CA ALA A 234 -36.22 59.94 21.87
C ALA A 234 -35.66 61.28 22.42
N ALA A 235 -34.37 61.39 22.75
CA ALA A 235 -33.80 62.63 23.29
C ALA A 235 -33.15 63.58 22.26
N THR A 236 -33.17 63.28 20.96
CA THR A 236 -32.57 64.11 19.90
C THR A 236 -33.55 64.77 18.93
N GLU A 237 -34.88 64.73 19.18
CA GLU A 237 -35.88 65.33 18.28
C GLU A 237 -36.71 66.48 18.90
N LYS A 238 -36.28 67.05 20.04
CA LYS A 238 -36.93 68.22 20.67
C LYS A 238 -35.99 69.37 21.03
N ALA A 239 -34.94 69.59 20.24
CA ALA A 239 -34.13 70.82 20.29
C ALA A 239 -34.15 71.64 18.98
N GLY A 240 -35.06 71.31 18.05
CA GLY A 240 -35.15 71.94 16.72
C GLY A 240 -36.31 72.92 16.49
N ILE A 241 -37.17 73.19 17.48
CA ILE A 241 -38.32 74.09 17.30
C ILE A 241 -38.56 74.88 18.57
N ALA A 242 -37.88 76.03 18.73
CA ALA A 242 -38.38 77.25 19.39
C ALA A 242 -37.25 78.24 19.71
N VAL A 243 -36.68 78.91 18.70
CA VAL A 243 -36.32 80.35 18.79
C VAL A 243 -36.40 80.94 17.37
N SER A 244 -37.62 81.17 16.90
CA SER A 244 -37.94 82.13 15.84
C SER A 244 -39.26 82.77 16.27
N ALA A 245 -39.17 83.99 16.83
CA ALA A 245 -40.20 85.03 16.94
C ALA A 245 -39.93 85.90 18.18
N ALA A 246 -39.22 87.01 18.01
CA ALA A 246 -39.56 88.33 18.57
C ALA A 246 -38.47 89.32 18.13
N GLU A 247 -38.96 90.45 17.62
CA GLU A 247 -38.28 91.65 17.11
C GLU A 247 -37.08 92.18 17.91
#